data_AF-A0A7C4KWV1-F1
#
_entry.id   AF-A0A7C4KWV1-F1
#
_cell.length_a   1.000
_cell.length_b   1.000
_cell.length_c   1.000
_cell.angle_alpha   90.00
_cell.angle_beta   90.00
_cell.angle_gamma   90.00
#
_symmetry.space_group_name_H-M   'P 1'
#
loop_
_entity.id
_entity.type
_entity.pdbx_description
1 polymer ?
#
loop_
_entity_poly.entity_id
_entity_poly.type
_entity_poly.pdbx_seq_one_letter_code
_entity_poly.pdbx_strand_id
1 'polypeptide(L)'
;KWRPKTVIDYMNYYKDISCEDIFNSPLIVIDPIDMRRNVAAAVSLQSYSIFVMASKFFLEKPSIEFFFPSKLDVNLNDIIKEIKKREISLVMIKTNCPKIPSDILWGEIKKTLNKFVKLIENYDFEVIDYKSWSDEENKIIFLIEIDRGKLRRGKIHQGPKIWYDEDLRKFLDKYIDNERVLAGPFIKNERIYVEILRKYDDIKDLLINEIKNLKLSKDIMNEINKGFEVYVDEEILKECKGIEDEILNFIRKRPLWLK
;
A
#
# COMPACT_ATOMS: atom_id res chain seq x y z
N LYS A 1 1.16 -13.26 -25.91
CA LYS A 1 2.59 -13.32 -26.30
C LYS A 1 3.45 -12.31 -25.56
N TRP A 2 2.95 -11.11 -25.31
CA TRP A 2 3.62 -10.04 -24.57
C TRP A 2 4.04 -10.44 -23.14
N ARG A 3 5.22 -9.95 -22.72
CA ARG A 3 5.90 -10.18 -21.43
C ARG A 3 6.60 -8.88 -21.00
N PRO A 4 6.96 -8.69 -19.72
CA PRO A 4 7.73 -7.51 -19.31
C PRO A 4 8.95 -7.30 -20.21
N LYS A 5 9.22 -6.03 -20.54
CA LYS A 5 10.21 -5.57 -21.53
C LYS A 5 9.86 -5.85 -23.00
N THR A 6 8.57 -5.98 -23.32
CA THR A 6 8.16 -6.04 -24.74
C THR A 6 8.51 -4.71 -25.44
N VAL A 7 9.18 -4.80 -26.59
CA VAL A 7 9.56 -3.65 -27.42
C VAL A 7 8.67 -3.58 -28.67
N ILE A 8 8.15 -2.39 -28.95
CA ILE A 8 7.47 -2.03 -30.19
C ILE A 8 8.24 -0.87 -30.80
N ASP A 9 9.08 -1.19 -31.79
CA ASP A 9 9.87 -0.22 -32.55
C ASP A 9 9.47 -0.33 -34.02
N TYR A 10 8.49 0.48 -34.42
CA TYR A 10 7.94 0.46 -35.78
C TYR A 10 8.96 0.95 -36.84
N MET A 11 9.76 1.96 -36.49
CA MET A 11 10.76 2.55 -37.40
C MET A 11 12.07 1.76 -37.42
N ASN A 12 12.24 0.79 -36.53
CA ASN A 12 13.45 0.01 -36.34
C ASN A 12 14.68 0.89 -36.04
N TYR A 13 14.54 1.87 -35.17
CA TYR A 13 15.65 2.72 -34.72
C TYR A 13 16.71 1.96 -33.92
N TYR A 14 16.34 0.85 -33.26
CA TYR A 14 17.20 0.11 -32.33
C TYR A 14 17.47 -1.34 -32.78
N LYS A 15 17.74 -1.57 -34.08
CA LYS A 15 18.05 -2.92 -34.59
C LYS A 15 19.27 -3.57 -33.92
N ASP A 16 20.31 -2.78 -33.69
CA ASP A 16 21.63 -3.27 -33.24
C ASP A 16 21.93 -2.90 -31.78
N ILE A 17 20.98 -2.24 -31.11
CA ILE A 17 21.13 -1.74 -29.74
C ILE A 17 19.95 -2.25 -28.90
N SER A 18 20.25 -2.80 -27.73
CA SER A 18 19.20 -3.23 -26.80
C SER A 18 18.42 -2.03 -26.26
N CYS A 19 17.17 -1.85 -26.71
CA CYS A 19 16.25 -0.86 -26.13
C CYS A 19 16.10 -1.01 -24.61
N GLU A 20 16.21 -2.22 -24.10
CA GLU A 20 15.98 -2.55 -22.69
C GLU A 20 17.07 -1.98 -21.77
N ASP A 21 18.27 -1.74 -22.30
CA ASP A 21 19.37 -1.11 -21.56
C ASP A 21 19.19 0.41 -21.47
N ILE A 22 18.36 0.98 -22.36
CA ILE A 22 18.08 2.42 -22.45
C ILE A 22 16.83 2.77 -21.65
N PHE A 23 15.77 1.95 -21.78
CA PHE A 23 14.48 2.20 -21.15
C PHE A 23 14.16 1.14 -20.10
N ASN A 24 14.13 1.57 -18.83
CA ASN A 24 13.65 0.72 -17.73
C ASN A 24 12.13 0.80 -17.61
N SER A 25 11.40 0.12 -18.50
CA SER A 25 9.93 0.13 -18.53
C SER A 25 9.35 -1.26 -18.88
N PRO A 26 8.16 -1.61 -18.38
CA PRO A 26 7.55 -2.92 -18.65
C PRO A 26 7.12 -3.09 -20.11
N LEU A 27 6.80 -1.98 -20.77
CA LEU A 27 6.47 -1.88 -22.18
C LEU A 27 7.28 -0.71 -22.76
N ILE A 28 7.96 -0.96 -23.87
CA ILE A 28 8.77 0.03 -24.57
C ILE A 28 8.14 0.23 -25.94
N VAL A 29 7.61 1.42 -26.19
CA VAL A 29 7.04 1.82 -27.49
C VAL A 29 7.82 3.03 -27.96
N ILE A 30 8.64 2.84 -28.98
CA ILE A 30 9.50 3.91 -29.50
C ILE A 30 8.65 4.89 -30.29
N ASP A 31 8.73 6.18 -29.96
CA ASP A 31 8.06 7.23 -30.69
C ASP A 31 8.60 7.29 -32.13
N PRO A 32 7.76 7.25 -33.17
CA PRO A 32 8.22 7.30 -34.56
C PRO A 32 8.95 8.60 -34.92
N ILE A 33 8.72 9.69 -34.17
CA ILE A 33 9.31 11.01 -34.41
C ILE A 33 10.56 11.23 -33.55
N ASP A 34 10.62 10.65 -32.34
CA ASP A 34 11.74 10.79 -31.42
C ASP A 34 12.18 9.43 -30.85
N MET A 35 13.26 8.88 -31.40
CA MET A 35 13.80 7.58 -30.97
C MET A 35 14.15 7.54 -29.48
N ARG A 36 14.41 8.69 -28.83
CA ARG A 36 14.81 8.75 -27.41
C ARG A 36 13.62 8.71 -26.47
N ARG A 37 12.39 8.66 -26.98
CA ARG A 37 11.16 8.68 -26.20
C ARG A 37 10.46 7.33 -26.19
N ASN A 38 10.18 6.83 -24.98
CA ASN A 38 9.22 5.76 -24.77
C ASN A 38 7.82 6.34 -24.58
N VAL A 39 6.93 6.12 -25.54
CA VAL A 39 5.51 6.55 -25.48
C VAL A 39 4.77 5.88 -24.33
N ALA A 40 5.18 4.67 -23.93
CA ALA A 40 4.59 3.91 -22.84
C ALA A 40 5.26 4.15 -21.48
N ALA A 41 6.07 5.20 -21.31
CA ALA A 41 6.83 5.44 -20.08
C ALA A 41 5.97 5.57 -18.81
N ALA A 42 4.72 6.02 -18.93
CA ALA A 42 3.79 6.14 -17.82
C ALA A 42 3.08 4.81 -17.44
N VAL A 43 3.21 3.77 -18.28
CA VAL A 43 2.53 2.48 -18.06
C VAL A 43 3.24 1.70 -16.95
N SER A 44 2.54 1.47 -15.85
CA SER A 44 3.06 0.64 -14.76
C SER A 44 3.11 -0.84 -15.12
N LEU A 45 3.97 -1.61 -14.45
CA LEU A 45 4.03 -3.07 -14.64
C LEU A 45 2.70 -3.74 -14.27
N GLN A 46 2.01 -3.22 -13.25
CA GLN A 46 0.70 -3.73 -12.82
C GLN A 46 -0.35 -3.51 -13.92
N SER A 47 -0.50 -2.27 -14.42
CA SER A 47 -1.46 -1.94 -15.49
C SER A 47 -1.17 -2.75 -16.76
N TYR A 48 0.10 -2.88 -17.12
CA TYR A 48 0.53 -3.73 -18.24
C TYR A 48 0.14 -5.19 -18.04
N SER A 49 0.36 -5.74 -16.85
CA SER A 49 0.04 -7.14 -16.55
C SER A 49 -1.48 -7.40 -16.56
N ILE A 50 -2.28 -6.47 -16.04
CA ILE A 50 -3.74 -6.52 -16.12
C ILE A 50 -4.19 -6.52 -17.59
N PHE A 51 -3.62 -5.64 -18.42
CA PHE A 51 -3.93 -5.58 -19.85
C PHE A 51 -3.57 -6.90 -20.57
N VAL A 52 -2.39 -7.47 -20.30
CA VAL A 52 -1.96 -8.75 -20.89
C VAL A 52 -2.91 -9.87 -20.48
N MET A 53 -3.34 -9.92 -19.22
CA MET A 53 -4.31 -10.90 -18.74
C MET A 53 -5.66 -10.72 -19.43
N ALA A 54 -6.24 -9.51 -19.38
CA ALA A 54 -7.52 -9.20 -20.01
C ALA A 54 -7.53 -9.55 -21.50
N SER A 55 -6.45 -9.21 -22.22
CA SER A 55 -6.31 -9.52 -23.65
C SER A 55 -6.33 -11.01 -23.94
N LYS A 56 -5.71 -11.86 -23.09
CA LYS A 56 -5.75 -13.31 -23.26
C LYS A 56 -7.17 -13.86 -23.11
N PHE A 57 -7.83 -13.51 -22.01
CA PHE A 57 -9.19 -13.99 -21.73
C PHE A 57 -10.21 -13.45 -22.75
N PHE A 58 -10.03 -12.21 -23.21
CA PHE A 58 -10.89 -11.64 -24.25
C PHE A 58 -10.76 -12.39 -25.58
N LEU A 59 -9.55 -12.79 -25.98
CA LEU A 59 -9.34 -13.56 -27.20
C LEU A 59 -9.89 -14.99 -27.10
N GLU A 60 -9.88 -15.59 -25.90
CA GLU A 60 -10.44 -16.92 -25.67
C GLU A 60 -11.98 -16.91 -25.62
N LYS A 61 -12.57 -15.93 -24.91
CA LYS A 61 -14.02 -15.80 -24.75
C LYS A 61 -14.43 -14.32 -24.80
N PRO A 62 -14.62 -13.76 -26.00
CA PRO A 62 -15.02 -12.37 -26.17
C PRO A 62 -16.33 -12.07 -25.45
N SER A 63 -16.40 -10.93 -24.75
CA SER A 63 -17.59 -10.49 -24.03
C SER A 63 -17.65 -8.97 -23.95
N ILE A 64 -18.87 -8.43 -23.89
CA ILE A 64 -19.11 -7.00 -23.69
C ILE A 64 -18.62 -6.52 -22.31
N GLU A 65 -18.51 -7.43 -21.34
CA GLU A 65 -18.06 -7.15 -19.96
C GLU A 65 -16.61 -6.67 -19.85
N PHE A 66 -15.76 -6.95 -20.85
CA PHE A 66 -14.40 -6.40 -20.92
C PHE A 66 -14.39 -4.89 -21.16
N PHE A 67 -15.45 -4.37 -21.76
CA PHE A 67 -15.62 -2.95 -22.08
C PHE A 67 -16.58 -2.27 -21.10
N PHE A 68 -17.66 -2.95 -20.74
CA PHE A 68 -18.73 -2.45 -19.88
C PHE A 68 -19.03 -3.47 -18.78
N PRO A 69 -18.13 -3.63 -17.80
CA PRO A 69 -18.36 -4.54 -16.70
C PRO A 69 -19.60 -4.11 -15.92
N SER A 70 -20.44 -5.08 -15.57
CA SER A 70 -21.57 -4.83 -14.66
C SER A 70 -21.07 -4.23 -13.35
N LYS A 71 -21.75 -3.20 -12.86
CA LYS A 71 -21.51 -2.67 -11.51
C LYS A 71 -21.77 -3.74 -10.47
N LEU A 72 -21.11 -3.63 -9.33
CA LEU A 72 -21.42 -4.49 -8.20
C LEU A 72 -22.76 -4.05 -7.63
N ASP A 73 -23.59 -5.01 -7.25
CA ASP A 73 -24.72 -4.72 -6.39
C ASP A 73 -24.15 -4.51 -4.98
N VAL A 74 -23.99 -3.24 -4.60
CA VAL A 74 -23.25 -2.91 -3.37
C VAL A 74 -24.18 -2.90 -2.17
N ASN A 75 -24.08 -3.94 -1.35
CA ASN A 75 -24.57 -3.88 0.02
C ASN A 75 -23.40 -3.52 0.94
N LEU A 76 -23.56 -2.47 1.75
CA LEU A 76 -22.57 -2.07 2.75
C LEU A 76 -22.18 -3.21 3.69
N ASN A 77 -23.12 -4.11 3.99
CA ASN A 77 -22.84 -5.28 4.81
C ASN A 77 -21.88 -6.26 4.12
N ASP A 78 -21.76 -6.26 2.79
CA ASP A 78 -20.86 -7.15 2.07
C ASP A 78 -19.39 -6.75 2.25
N ILE A 79 -19.12 -5.45 2.43
CA ILE A 79 -17.77 -4.96 2.80
C ILE A 79 -17.34 -5.62 4.12
N ILE A 80 -18.20 -5.55 5.15
CA ILE A 80 -17.90 -6.13 6.46
C ILE A 80 -17.82 -7.66 6.41
N LYS A 81 -18.70 -8.30 5.62
CA LYS A 81 -18.63 -9.75 5.42
C LYS A 81 -17.31 -10.17 4.80
N GLU A 82 -16.81 -9.47 3.78
CA GLU A 82 -15.53 -9.83 3.14
C GLU A 82 -14.33 -9.58 4.07
N ILE A 83 -14.34 -8.49 4.86
CA ILE A 83 -13.33 -8.24 5.91
C ILE A 83 -13.32 -9.41 6.91
N LYS A 84 -14.48 -9.75 7.49
CA LYS A 84 -14.60 -10.83 8.49
C LYS A 84 -14.27 -12.20 7.92
N LYS A 85 -14.70 -12.50 6.70
CA LYS A 85 -14.46 -13.78 6.01
C LYS A 85 -12.96 -14.02 5.76
N ARG A 86 -12.20 -12.95 5.51
CA ARG A 86 -10.76 -13.03 5.27
C ARG A 86 -9.93 -12.87 6.54
N GLU A 87 -10.57 -12.53 7.66
CA GLU A 87 -9.93 -12.23 8.94
C GLU A 87 -8.84 -11.15 8.83
N ILE A 88 -9.05 -10.18 7.93
CA ILE A 88 -8.16 -9.03 7.74
C ILE A 88 -8.73 -7.81 8.44
N SER A 89 -7.92 -6.76 8.61
CA SER A 89 -8.41 -5.43 8.94
C SER A 89 -8.28 -4.48 7.77
N LEU A 90 -9.28 -3.60 7.61
CA LEU A 90 -9.27 -2.54 6.62
C LEU A 90 -9.14 -1.19 7.32
N VAL A 91 -8.23 -0.37 6.84
CA VAL A 91 -7.98 0.98 7.36
C VAL A 91 -8.30 2.00 6.28
N MET A 92 -9.04 3.03 6.67
CA MET A 92 -9.37 4.17 5.84
C MET A 92 -8.85 5.45 6.50
N ILE A 93 -8.01 6.20 5.79
CA ILE A 93 -7.57 7.54 6.20
C ILE A 93 -8.21 8.54 5.25
N LYS A 94 -8.95 9.50 5.79
CA LYS A 94 -9.61 10.57 5.02
C LYS A 94 -9.01 11.92 5.38
N THR A 95 -8.78 12.74 4.37
CA THR A 95 -8.42 14.16 4.52
C THR A 95 -9.02 14.98 3.37
N ASN A 96 -8.97 16.31 3.47
CA ASN A 96 -9.45 17.19 2.42
C ASN A 96 -8.53 17.13 1.19
N CYS A 97 -9.09 17.44 0.03
CA CYS A 97 -8.31 17.57 -1.21
C CYS A 97 -7.72 18.99 -1.34
N PRO A 98 -6.40 19.14 -1.52
CA PRO A 98 -5.81 20.43 -1.84
C PRO A 98 -6.20 20.86 -3.27
N LYS A 99 -6.35 22.18 -3.48
CA LYS A 99 -6.69 22.75 -4.79
C LYS A 99 -5.43 22.95 -5.64
N ILE A 100 -4.97 21.88 -6.26
CA ILE A 100 -3.78 21.84 -7.12
C ILE A 100 -4.06 21.06 -8.41
N PRO A 101 -3.24 21.22 -9.47
CA PRO A 101 -3.35 20.43 -10.69
C PRO A 101 -3.35 18.91 -10.43
N SER A 102 -4.18 18.17 -11.17
CA SER A 102 -4.42 16.73 -10.99
C SER A 102 -3.14 15.88 -11.11
N ASP A 103 -2.25 16.21 -12.04
CA ASP A 103 -0.97 15.54 -12.24
C ASP A 103 -0.05 15.67 -11.02
N ILE A 104 -0.03 16.85 -10.40
CA ILE A 104 0.69 17.10 -9.15
C ILE A 104 0.01 16.36 -8.00
N LEU A 105 -1.32 16.47 -7.89
CA LEU A 105 -2.15 15.84 -6.85
C LEU A 105 -1.89 14.34 -6.74
N TRP A 106 -2.04 13.59 -7.85
CA TRP A 106 -1.84 12.14 -7.84
C TRP A 106 -0.40 11.75 -7.52
N GLY A 107 0.58 12.57 -7.91
CA GLY A 107 1.97 12.42 -7.50
C GLY A 107 2.16 12.55 -5.98
N GLU A 108 1.51 13.53 -5.36
CA GLU A 108 1.55 13.72 -3.91
C GLU A 108 0.80 12.62 -3.14
N ILE A 109 -0.39 12.22 -3.61
CA ILE A 109 -1.21 11.15 -3.04
C ILE A 109 -0.39 9.85 -3.00
N LYS A 110 0.21 9.47 -4.13
CA LYS A 110 1.03 8.24 -4.22
C LYS A 110 2.21 8.28 -3.26
N LYS A 111 2.93 9.40 -3.17
CA LYS A 111 4.06 9.57 -2.24
C LYS A 111 3.60 9.48 -0.78
N THR A 112 2.43 10.03 -0.47
CA THR A 112 1.83 10.00 0.87
C THR A 112 1.41 8.59 1.26
N LEU A 113 0.69 7.89 0.39
CA LEU A 113 0.27 6.50 0.63
C LEU A 113 1.47 5.60 0.93
N ASN A 114 2.55 5.72 0.17
CA ASN A 114 3.79 4.97 0.43
C ASN A 114 4.41 5.31 1.80
N LYS A 115 4.24 6.54 2.31
CA LYS A 115 4.73 6.92 3.65
C LYS A 115 3.83 6.35 4.75
N PHE A 116 2.52 6.27 4.54
CA PHE A 116 1.61 5.59 5.46
C PHE A 116 1.90 4.09 5.53
N VAL A 117 2.05 3.42 4.39
CA VAL A 117 2.43 2.00 4.33
C VAL A 117 3.73 1.75 5.10
N LYS A 118 4.79 2.53 4.82
CA LYS A 118 6.06 2.42 5.56
C LYS A 118 5.92 2.69 7.05
N LEU A 119 5.09 3.67 7.45
CA LEU A 119 4.83 3.93 8.87
C LEU A 119 4.22 2.69 9.53
N ILE A 120 3.20 2.10 8.91
CA ILE A 120 2.50 0.92 9.41
C ILE A 120 3.45 -0.28 9.54
N GLU A 121 4.23 -0.56 8.48
CA GLU A 121 5.22 -1.64 8.46
C GLU A 121 6.33 -1.45 9.52
N ASN A 122 6.79 -0.22 9.74
CA ASN A 122 7.81 0.10 10.75
C ASN A 122 7.36 -0.19 12.20
N TYR A 123 6.05 -0.31 12.42
CA TYR A 123 5.47 -0.69 13.71
C TYR A 123 4.99 -2.16 13.75
N ASP A 124 5.49 -2.99 12.82
CA ASP A 124 5.28 -4.43 12.69
C ASP A 124 3.86 -4.84 12.26
N PHE A 125 3.04 -3.92 11.75
CA PHE A 125 1.78 -4.27 11.11
C PHE A 125 2.03 -4.75 9.68
N GLU A 126 1.52 -5.91 9.32
CA GLU A 126 1.68 -6.49 7.98
C GLU A 126 0.68 -5.88 7.01
N VAL A 127 1.18 -5.15 6.01
CA VAL A 127 0.36 -4.56 4.94
C VAL A 127 0.20 -5.57 3.81
N ILE A 128 -1.06 -5.85 3.44
CA ILE A 128 -1.40 -6.80 2.38
C ILE A 128 -1.56 -6.06 1.04
N ASP A 129 -2.25 -4.92 1.04
CA ASP A 129 -2.54 -4.15 -0.16
C ASP A 129 -2.96 -2.73 0.20
N TYR A 130 -2.91 -1.81 -0.78
CA TYR A 130 -3.29 -0.43 -0.56
C TYR A 130 -3.70 0.28 -1.84
N LYS A 131 -4.61 1.23 -1.71
CA LYS A 131 -5.10 2.07 -2.80
C LYS A 131 -5.43 3.46 -2.29
N SER A 132 -5.37 4.45 -3.18
CA SER A 132 -5.90 5.79 -2.95
C SER A 132 -7.07 6.08 -3.87
N TRP A 133 -7.98 6.91 -3.41
CA TRP A 133 -9.08 7.47 -4.18
C TRP A 133 -9.23 8.96 -3.86
N SER A 134 -9.65 9.75 -4.83
CA SER A 134 -10.02 11.15 -4.63
C SER A 134 -11.07 11.54 -5.67
N ASP A 135 -11.95 12.46 -5.30
CA ASP A 135 -12.83 13.16 -6.25
C ASP A 135 -12.13 14.36 -6.91
N GLU A 136 -10.84 14.59 -6.60
CA GLU A 136 -10.02 15.72 -7.06
C GLU A 136 -10.54 17.11 -6.65
N GLU A 137 -11.55 17.14 -5.78
CA GLU A 137 -12.25 18.38 -5.40
C GLU A 137 -12.32 18.56 -3.89
N ASN A 138 -12.86 17.57 -3.17
CA ASN A 138 -13.24 17.71 -1.76
C ASN A 138 -12.44 16.80 -0.85
N LYS A 139 -12.19 15.55 -1.24
CA LYS A 139 -11.58 14.56 -0.33
C LYS A 139 -10.58 13.63 -0.98
N ILE A 140 -9.60 13.23 -0.18
CA ILE A 140 -8.64 12.16 -0.47
C ILE A 140 -8.87 11.05 0.54
N ILE A 141 -8.85 9.82 0.03
CA ILE A 141 -9.06 8.61 0.78
C ILE A 141 -7.89 7.66 0.51
N PHE A 142 -7.30 7.16 1.57
CA PHE A 142 -6.30 6.11 1.54
C PHE A 142 -6.90 4.86 2.17
N LEU A 143 -6.95 3.77 1.40
CA LEU A 143 -7.37 2.45 1.85
C LEU A 143 -6.15 1.56 2.00
N ILE A 144 -6.00 0.93 3.15
CA ILE A 144 -4.89 0.03 3.46
C ILE A 144 -5.47 -1.23 4.08
N GLU A 145 -5.23 -2.36 3.42
CA GLU A 145 -5.59 -3.68 3.90
C GLU A 145 -4.39 -4.25 4.67
N ILE A 146 -4.61 -4.69 5.91
CA ILE A 146 -3.58 -5.23 6.80
C ILE A 146 -4.02 -6.58 7.37
N ASP A 147 -3.06 -7.43 7.78
CA ASP A 147 -3.37 -8.72 8.41
C ASP A 147 -4.26 -8.53 9.64
N ARG A 148 -3.86 -7.65 10.57
CA ARG A 148 -4.61 -7.40 11.81
C ARG A 148 -4.48 -5.94 12.25
N GLY A 149 -5.60 -5.32 12.61
CA GLY A 149 -5.64 -3.98 13.21
C GLY A 149 -5.17 -3.93 14.67
N LYS A 150 -5.10 -5.09 15.34
CA LYS A 150 -4.63 -5.21 16.71
C LYS A 150 -3.58 -6.29 16.86
N LEU A 151 -2.39 -5.90 17.28
CA LEU A 151 -1.28 -6.78 17.59
C LEU A 151 -1.30 -7.17 19.07
N ARG A 152 -0.51 -8.19 19.43
CA ARG A 152 -0.19 -8.45 20.84
C ARG A 152 0.59 -7.27 21.43
N ARG A 153 0.34 -6.97 22.70
CA ARG A 153 1.03 -5.90 23.47
C ARG A 153 2.55 -6.04 23.48
N GLY A 154 3.05 -7.26 23.55
CA GLY A 154 4.48 -7.56 23.59
C GLY A 154 5.10 -7.73 22.21
N LYS A 155 6.34 -7.28 22.06
CA LYS A 155 7.21 -7.67 20.94
C LYS A 155 8.52 -8.26 21.46
N ILE A 156 9.01 -9.28 20.76
CA ILE A 156 10.29 -9.87 21.08
C ILE A 156 11.39 -8.95 20.57
N HIS A 157 12.24 -8.49 21.49
CA HIS A 157 13.42 -7.71 21.16
C HIS A 157 14.66 -8.59 21.33
N GLN A 158 15.37 -8.78 20.21
CA GLN A 158 16.59 -9.57 20.17
C GLN A 158 17.79 -8.74 20.63
N GLY A 159 18.54 -9.28 21.58
CA GLY A 159 19.81 -8.73 22.04
C GLY A 159 21.03 -9.34 21.35
N PRO A 160 22.23 -9.03 21.88
CA PRO A 160 23.49 -9.55 21.36
C PRO A 160 23.63 -11.05 21.65
N LYS A 161 24.70 -11.65 21.10
CA LYS A 161 25.12 -12.99 21.53
C LYS A 161 25.74 -12.92 22.92
N ILE A 162 25.61 -13.99 23.71
CA ILE A 162 25.94 -13.99 25.14
C ILE A 162 27.43 -13.79 25.46
N TRP A 163 28.35 -14.01 24.52
CA TRP A 163 29.79 -13.85 24.71
C TRP A 163 30.34 -12.46 24.34
N TYR A 164 29.47 -11.53 23.92
CA TYR A 164 29.86 -10.13 23.74
C TYR A 164 29.60 -9.36 25.03
N ASP A 165 30.54 -9.47 25.98
CA ASP A 165 30.36 -9.01 27.37
C ASP A 165 29.91 -7.55 27.48
N GLU A 166 30.52 -6.64 26.72
CA GLU A 166 30.17 -5.21 26.75
C GLU A 166 28.73 -4.97 26.28
N ASP A 167 28.33 -5.59 25.17
CA ASP A 167 27.00 -5.43 24.60
C ASP A 167 25.93 -6.12 25.47
N LEU A 168 26.27 -7.28 26.05
CA LEU A 168 25.42 -7.98 26.99
C LEU A 168 25.15 -7.13 28.22
N ARG A 169 26.18 -6.52 28.81
CA ARG A 169 26.01 -5.60 29.96
C ARG A 169 25.11 -4.42 29.61
N LYS A 170 25.38 -3.73 28.50
CA LYS A 170 24.53 -2.62 28.02
C LYS A 170 23.07 -3.04 27.81
N PHE A 171 22.85 -4.26 27.30
CA PHE A 171 21.51 -4.79 27.10
C PHE A 171 20.81 -5.05 28.45
N LEU A 172 21.50 -5.69 29.39
CA LEU A 172 20.96 -5.97 30.73
C LEU A 172 20.63 -4.67 31.47
N ASP A 173 21.55 -3.71 31.50
CA ASP A 173 21.36 -2.40 32.15
C ASP A 173 20.13 -1.66 31.60
N LYS A 174 19.84 -1.83 30.32
CA LYS A 174 18.70 -1.17 29.65
C LYS A 174 17.36 -1.82 29.97
N TYR A 175 17.33 -3.11 30.26
CA TYR A 175 16.09 -3.89 30.23
C TYR A 175 15.73 -4.63 31.53
N ILE A 176 16.67 -4.92 32.43
CA ILE A 176 16.39 -5.76 33.61
C ILE A 176 15.34 -5.14 34.56
N ASP A 177 15.43 -3.82 34.79
CA ASP A 177 14.52 -3.07 35.67
C ASP A 177 13.60 -2.12 34.88
N ASN A 178 13.45 -2.36 33.58
CA ASN A 178 12.66 -1.49 32.72
C ASN A 178 11.18 -1.87 32.80
N GLU A 179 10.33 -0.96 33.28
CA GLU A 179 8.88 -1.17 33.43
C GLU A 179 8.17 -1.57 32.12
N ARG A 180 8.78 -1.30 30.97
CA ARG A 180 8.24 -1.70 29.66
C ARG A 180 8.49 -3.17 29.34
N VAL A 181 9.37 -3.87 30.06
CA VAL A 181 9.65 -5.28 29.85
C VAL A 181 8.53 -6.11 30.48
N LEU A 182 7.84 -6.88 29.64
CA LEU A 182 6.76 -7.78 30.05
C LEU A 182 7.30 -9.13 30.53
N ALA A 183 8.38 -9.60 29.91
CA ALA A 183 9.02 -10.86 30.26
C ALA A 183 10.49 -10.89 29.85
N GLY A 184 11.28 -11.68 30.57
CA GLY A 184 12.72 -11.81 30.38
C GLY A 184 13.53 -10.92 31.33
N PRO A 185 14.84 -10.76 31.06
CA PRO A 185 15.57 -11.35 29.95
C PRO A 185 15.59 -12.88 29.96
N PHE A 186 15.56 -13.50 28.78
CA PHE A 186 15.68 -14.95 28.61
C PHE A 186 16.63 -15.30 27.47
N ILE A 187 17.22 -16.49 27.51
CA ILE A 187 18.16 -16.94 26.49
C ILE A 187 17.45 -17.91 25.55
N LYS A 188 17.66 -17.72 24.24
CA LYS A 188 17.27 -18.70 23.23
C LYS A 188 18.45 -18.92 22.29
N ASN A 189 18.95 -20.14 22.26
CA ASN A 189 20.20 -20.50 21.57
C ASN A 189 21.38 -19.63 22.08
N GLU A 190 22.05 -18.90 21.19
CA GLU A 190 23.24 -18.09 21.49
C GLU A 190 22.92 -16.63 21.89
N ARG A 191 21.64 -16.22 21.93
CA ARG A 191 21.24 -14.82 22.12
C ARG A 191 20.33 -14.61 23.32
N ILE A 192 20.43 -13.41 23.90
CA ILE A 192 19.51 -12.90 24.91
C ILE A 192 18.33 -12.17 24.25
N TYR A 193 17.16 -12.26 24.87
CA TYR A 193 15.91 -11.67 24.42
C TYR A 193 15.14 -11.06 25.58
N VAL A 194 14.28 -10.09 25.28
CA VAL A 194 13.22 -9.61 26.18
C VAL A 194 11.92 -9.50 25.39
N GLU A 195 10.79 -9.69 26.07
CA GLU A 195 9.50 -9.26 25.55
C GLU A 195 9.21 -7.86 26.10
N ILE A 196 9.06 -6.88 25.19
CA ILE A 196 8.85 -5.48 25.56
C ILE A 196 7.50 -4.97 25.05
N LEU A 197 6.86 -4.09 25.82
CA LEU A 197 5.66 -3.36 25.41
C LEU A 197 5.90 -2.62 24.09
N ARG A 198 5.03 -2.87 23.11
CA ARG A 198 4.90 -2.06 21.90
C ARG A 198 4.58 -0.61 22.26
N LYS A 199 4.98 0.32 21.40
CA LYS A 199 4.54 1.72 21.51
C LYS A 199 3.07 1.86 21.10
N TYR A 200 2.69 1.14 20.03
CA TYR A 200 1.32 1.00 19.56
C TYR A 200 1.07 -0.47 19.23
N ASP A 201 0.01 -1.03 19.77
CA ASP A 201 -0.52 -2.36 19.40
C ASP A 201 -1.85 -2.26 18.65
N ASP A 202 -2.44 -1.07 18.56
CA ASP A 202 -3.63 -0.75 17.78
C ASP A 202 -3.28 0.18 16.61
N ILE A 203 -3.75 -0.16 15.41
CA ILE A 203 -3.44 0.58 14.18
C ILE A 203 -4.03 1.99 14.18
N LYS A 204 -5.20 2.18 14.78
CA LYS A 204 -5.87 3.47 14.82
C LYS A 204 -5.09 4.42 15.71
N ASP A 205 -4.66 3.94 16.87
CA ASP A 205 -3.80 4.69 17.80
C ASP A 205 -2.48 5.07 17.14
N LEU A 206 -1.84 4.16 16.41
CA LEU A 206 -0.61 4.45 15.66
C LEU A 206 -0.82 5.63 14.69
N LEU A 207 -1.85 5.55 13.85
CA LEU A 207 -2.07 6.52 12.77
C LEU A 207 -2.46 7.89 13.32
N ILE A 208 -3.34 7.95 14.32
CA ILE A 208 -3.75 9.21 14.95
C ILE A 208 -2.55 9.94 15.55
N ASN A 209 -1.63 9.21 16.19
CA ASN A 209 -0.50 9.83 16.90
C ASN A 209 0.71 10.11 16.01
N GLU A 210 0.92 9.37 14.92
CA GLU A 210 2.17 9.46 14.13
C GLU A 210 2.02 10.10 12.74
N ILE A 211 0.82 10.19 12.15
CA ILE A 211 0.66 10.75 10.80
C ILE A 211 1.19 12.18 10.71
N LYS A 212 0.95 13.03 11.72
CA LYS A 212 1.42 14.42 11.73
C LYS A 212 2.95 14.54 11.91
N ASN A 213 3.62 13.48 12.34
CA ASN A 213 5.08 13.44 12.47
C ASN A 213 5.78 13.04 11.15
N LEU A 214 5.01 12.60 10.15
CA LEU A 214 5.54 12.24 8.85
C LEU A 214 5.91 13.49 8.05
N LYS A 215 7.04 13.41 7.35
CA LYS A 215 7.42 14.41 6.35
C LYS A 215 6.63 14.14 5.07
N LEU A 216 5.40 14.62 4.96
CA LEU A 216 4.56 14.46 3.75
C LEU A 216 4.86 15.53 2.69
N SER A 217 4.21 15.45 1.53
CA SER A 217 4.24 16.55 0.56
C SER A 217 3.52 17.77 1.12
N LYS A 218 3.92 18.98 0.71
CA LYS A 218 3.50 20.22 1.36
C LYS A 218 1.97 20.40 1.33
N ASP A 219 1.34 20.17 0.19
CA ASP A 219 -0.08 20.46 0.02
C ASP A 219 -0.94 19.47 0.80
N ILE A 220 -0.62 18.16 0.72
CA ILE A 220 -1.28 17.14 1.55
C ILE A 220 -1.03 17.38 3.05
N MET A 221 0.19 17.76 3.45
CA MET A 221 0.51 18.02 4.85
C MET A 221 -0.33 19.17 5.42
N ASN A 222 -0.60 20.20 4.61
CA ASN A 222 -1.47 21.30 5.02
C ASN A 222 -2.89 20.82 5.31
N GLU A 223 -3.45 19.93 4.47
CA GLU A 223 -4.80 19.38 4.69
C GLU A 223 -4.83 18.43 5.90
N ILE A 224 -3.84 17.56 6.06
CA ILE A 224 -3.68 16.70 7.25
C ILE A 224 -3.60 17.52 8.54
N ASN A 225 -2.92 18.67 8.51
CA ASN A 225 -2.81 19.56 9.67
C ASN A 225 -4.13 20.22 10.05
N LYS A 226 -4.96 20.57 9.06
CA LYS A 226 -6.33 21.07 9.28
C LYS A 226 -7.22 19.97 9.86
N GLY A 227 -7.06 18.74 9.40
CA GLY A 227 -7.79 17.60 9.92
C GLY A 227 -7.66 16.35 9.05
N PHE A 228 -7.71 15.20 9.71
CA PHE A 228 -7.87 13.90 9.07
C PHE A 228 -8.64 12.97 9.99
N GLU A 229 -9.25 11.95 9.39
CA GLU A 229 -10.04 10.95 10.09
C GLU A 229 -9.46 9.56 9.78
N VAL A 230 -9.46 8.69 10.79
CA VAL A 230 -9.03 7.29 10.67
C VAL A 230 -10.19 6.39 11.06
N TYR A 231 -10.59 5.51 10.16
CA TYR A 231 -11.62 4.51 10.37
C TYR A 231 -11.04 3.12 10.17
N VAL A 232 -11.42 2.20 11.05
CA VAL A 232 -10.98 0.79 10.98
C VAL A 232 -12.21 -0.12 10.95
N ASP A 233 -12.17 -1.10 10.05
CA ASP A 233 -13.17 -2.16 9.92
C ASP A 233 -14.61 -1.61 9.81
N GLU A 234 -15.47 -1.87 10.79
CA GLU A 234 -16.88 -1.45 10.80
C GLU A 234 -17.05 0.08 10.78
N GLU A 235 -16.06 0.83 11.26
CA GLU A 235 -16.12 2.29 11.27
C GLU A 235 -16.09 2.90 9.87
N ILE A 236 -15.56 2.16 8.88
CA ILE A 236 -15.49 2.61 7.47
C ILE A 236 -16.88 2.85 6.90
N LEU A 237 -17.90 2.16 7.42
CA LEU A 237 -19.29 2.36 7.00
C LEU A 237 -19.79 3.79 7.24
N LYS A 238 -19.17 4.55 8.15
CA LYS A 238 -19.52 5.95 8.41
C LYS A 238 -19.19 6.88 7.24
N GLU A 239 -18.23 6.52 6.40
CA GLU A 239 -17.66 7.38 5.34
C GLU A 239 -17.61 6.71 3.96
N CYS A 240 -18.24 5.55 3.81
CA CYS A 240 -18.25 4.77 2.56
C CYS A 240 -19.18 5.32 1.47
N LYS A 241 -20.03 6.31 1.78
CA LYS A 241 -21.06 6.81 0.84
C LYS A 241 -20.43 7.40 -0.43
N GLY A 242 -20.81 6.87 -1.59
CA GLY A 242 -20.34 7.28 -2.91
C GLY A 242 -19.04 6.61 -3.39
N ILE A 243 -18.45 5.71 -2.59
CA ILE A 243 -17.22 4.97 -2.90
C ILE A 243 -17.33 3.49 -2.57
N GLU A 244 -18.55 3.00 -2.34
CA GLU A 244 -18.81 1.64 -1.87
C GLU A 244 -18.30 0.61 -2.87
N ASP A 245 -18.53 0.86 -4.17
CA ASP A 245 -18.01 0.08 -5.29
C ASP A 245 -16.47 0.00 -5.27
N GLU A 246 -15.81 1.13 -4.99
CA GLU A 246 -14.34 1.22 -4.97
C GLU A 246 -13.75 0.41 -3.81
N ILE A 247 -14.37 0.49 -2.63
CA ILE A 247 -13.97 -0.28 -1.44
C ILE A 247 -14.19 -1.77 -1.69
N LEU A 248 -15.38 -2.15 -2.18
CA LEU A 248 -15.71 -3.55 -2.41
C LEU A 248 -14.81 -4.17 -3.49
N ASN A 249 -14.54 -3.44 -4.57
CA ASN A 249 -13.61 -3.89 -5.61
C ASN A 249 -12.18 -4.06 -5.08
N PHE A 250 -11.71 -3.15 -4.23
CA PHE A 250 -10.42 -3.25 -3.56
C PHE A 250 -10.29 -4.52 -2.70
N ILE A 251 -11.29 -4.80 -1.85
CA ILE A 251 -11.27 -5.97 -0.95
C ILE A 251 -11.42 -7.29 -1.72
N ARG A 252 -12.25 -7.29 -2.77
CA ARG A 252 -12.50 -8.50 -3.58
C ARG A 252 -11.31 -8.89 -4.44
N LYS A 253 -10.43 -7.94 -4.78
CA LYS A 253 -9.20 -8.14 -5.59
C LYS A 253 -9.45 -8.83 -6.94
N ARG A 254 -10.69 -8.82 -7.43
CA ARG A 254 -11.10 -9.50 -8.66
C ARG A 254 -11.55 -8.45 -9.68
N PRO A 255 -10.90 -8.34 -10.85
CA PRO A 255 -11.33 -7.42 -11.89
C PRO A 255 -12.78 -7.68 -12.29
N LEU A 256 -13.56 -6.61 -12.48
CA LEU A 256 -15.00 -6.71 -12.76
C LEU A 256 -15.33 -7.45 -14.07
N TRP A 257 -14.43 -7.37 -15.05
CA TRP A 257 -14.55 -8.06 -16.34
C TRP A 257 -14.28 -9.57 -16.24
N LEU A 258 -13.70 -10.05 -15.14
CA LEU A 258 -13.39 -11.47 -14.93
C LEU A 258 -14.54 -12.14 -14.16
N LYS A 259 -15.44 -12.78 -14.91
CA LYS A 259 -16.61 -13.52 -14.41
C LYS A 259 -16.45 -15.03 -14.58
#